data_AF-A0A167A4M6-F1
#
_entry.id   AF-A0A167A4M6-F1
#
_cell.length_a   1.000
_cell.length_b   1.000
_cell.length_c   1.000
_cell.angle_alpha   90.00
_cell.angle_beta   90.00
_cell.angle_gamma   90.00
#
_symmetry.space_group_name_H-M   'P 1'
#
loop_
_entity.id
_entity.type
_entity.pdbx_description
1 polymer ?
#
loop_
_entity_poly.entity_id
_entity_poly.type
_entity_poly.pdbx_seq_one_letter_code
_entity_poly.pdbx_strand_id
1 'polypeptide(L)'
;MSTRPCRVWSEPAAPGSVQAARDRLHLEGCVAADEARLRFHRYQPTASLGRFEAGCHAVREAYCAEVGIPVVRRLTGGGALYLAPEQCCLSLTLPRHWLGEGDTLTALMARLNRALARALQSLGVPVRTAFPNDLEVDGRKLGSGFLAMDAESVLYQAVLLEDLDTEVLLKVLRAPREKLSTQGILSARQRFITLGDLPGDAPDMEVAKAAASQALMKELALEPVAAPPDRWMVLDQGRPPPSVNPALREDWSHQRQDRWEAFLPTAGGVLHLRLTPDAQGSVIEQAVFAGAVHVSPPDLFDSLADAITGAPMDAAEVRLIRRLRAEAGQTPGFGPDELSLLLRLALGRRSEQALGLSSWQANRLMVHRVSGNETARQILDRATVMLVPYCAKPAWCRWRHEDGCPECGACEVGEAYRLARERGLEVVTITRFEHLCQVLEQMQARGEPAYVGMCCSHFYLKRIHAFRNAGIPAVLMDISGSNCYELGQEDEAYAGRFTAEAQLDGELLEKVMVWVPKMPGKP
;
A
#
# COMPACT_ATOMS: atom_id res chain seq x y z
N MET A 1 -5.83 -41.50 -9.29
CA MET A 1 -4.98 -40.39 -9.76
C MET A 1 -3.61 -40.62 -9.15
N SER A 2 -2.54 -40.70 -9.96
CA SER A 2 -1.19 -40.79 -9.43
C SER A 2 -0.85 -39.47 -8.75
N THR A 3 -0.52 -39.50 -7.46
CA THR A 3 -0.02 -38.33 -6.74
C THR A 3 1.40 -38.02 -7.23
N ARG A 4 1.73 -36.73 -7.34
CA ARG A 4 3.02 -36.25 -7.89
C ARG A 4 4.02 -36.02 -6.76
N PRO A 5 5.33 -36.25 -6.94
CA PRO A 5 6.29 -36.03 -5.87
C PRO A 5 6.49 -34.54 -5.58
N CYS A 6 6.68 -34.20 -4.30
CA CYS A 6 7.10 -32.89 -3.83
C CYS A 6 8.29 -33.04 -2.88
N ARG A 7 9.43 -32.46 -3.24
CA ARG A 7 10.61 -32.43 -2.36
C ARG A 7 10.38 -31.50 -1.18
N VAL A 8 10.60 -31.98 0.03
CA VAL A 8 10.40 -31.21 1.27
C VAL A 8 11.69 -31.18 2.08
N TRP A 9 12.15 -30.00 2.46
CA TRP A 9 13.32 -29.82 3.33
C TRP A 9 13.26 -28.52 4.14
N SER A 10 14.14 -28.41 5.13
CA SER A 10 14.33 -27.21 5.96
C SER A 10 15.72 -26.62 5.77
N GLU A 11 15.83 -25.30 5.85
CA GLU A 11 17.06 -24.55 5.66
C GLU A 11 17.37 -23.68 6.90
N PRO A 12 18.65 -23.45 7.23
CA PRO A 12 19.02 -22.47 8.25
C PRO A 12 18.71 -21.05 7.78
N ALA A 13 18.77 -20.10 8.73
CA ALA A 13 18.63 -18.68 8.42
C ALA A 13 19.72 -18.22 7.44
N ALA A 14 19.33 -17.38 6.48
CA ALA A 14 20.24 -16.84 5.47
C ALA A 14 19.90 -15.37 5.16
N PRO A 15 20.84 -14.58 4.59
CA PRO A 15 20.56 -13.23 4.12
C PRO A 15 19.37 -13.19 3.17
N GLY A 16 18.58 -12.11 3.21
CA GLY A 16 17.42 -11.98 2.32
C GLY A 16 17.73 -12.09 0.84
N SER A 17 18.89 -11.59 0.40
CA SER A 17 19.36 -11.71 -0.99
C SER A 17 19.60 -13.17 -1.39
N VAL A 18 20.15 -13.97 -0.47
CA VAL A 18 20.34 -15.42 -0.65
C VAL A 18 19.00 -16.13 -0.74
N GLN A 19 18.04 -15.79 0.12
CA GLN A 19 16.71 -16.40 0.07
C GLN A 19 15.97 -16.07 -1.23
N ALA A 20 16.01 -14.82 -1.67
CA ALA A 20 15.42 -14.41 -2.95
C ALA A 20 16.07 -15.11 -4.16
N ALA A 21 17.39 -15.33 -4.12
CA ALA A 21 18.11 -16.09 -5.14
C ALA A 21 17.70 -17.57 -5.16
N ARG A 22 17.53 -18.18 -3.98
CA ARG A 22 17.03 -19.56 -3.85
C ARG A 22 15.60 -19.70 -4.36
N ASP A 23 14.70 -18.76 -4.04
CA ASP A 23 13.33 -18.79 -4.57
C ASP A 23 13.32 -18.83 -6.11
N ARG A 24 14.18 -18.04 -6.76
CA ARG A 24 14.31 -18.07 -8.23
C ARG A 24 14.85 -19.40 -8.72
N LEU A 25 15.94 -19.89 -8.12
CA LEU A 25 16.54 -21.18 -8.50
C LEU A 25 15.51 -22.33 -8.39
N HIS A 26 14.71 -22.32 -7.33
CA HIS A 26 13.70 -23.35 -7.12
C HIS A 26 12.50 -23.21 -8.04
N LEU A 27 12.15 -21.98 -8.45
CA LEU A 27 11.12 -21.72 -9.44
C LEU A 27 11.53 -22.21 -10.84
N GLU A 28 12.76 -21.90 -11.27
CA GLU A 28 13.27 -22.38 -12.57
C GLU A 28 13.46 -23.91 -12.56
N GLY A 29 14.02 -24.44 -11.47
CA GLY A 29 14.30 -25.86 -11.38
C GLY A 29 13.06 -26.73 -11.18
N CYS A 30 11.94 -26.21 -10.66
CA CYS A 30 10.69 -26.98 -10.58
C CYS A 30 10.11 -27.24 -11.97
N VAL A 31 10.24 -26.28 -12.89
CA VAL A 31 9.85 -26.43 -14.30
C VAL A 31 10.79 -27.41 -15.01
N ALA A 32 12.11 -27.21 -14.87
CA ALA A 32 13.09 -28.03 -15.57
C ALA A 32 13.06 -29.51 -15.19
N ALA A 33 12.72 -29.81 -13.93
CA ALA A 33 12.63 -31.18 -13.42
C ALA A 33 11.19 -31.72 -13.36
N ASP A 34 10.19 -30.94 -13.81
CA ASP A 34 8.76 -31.25 -13.67
C ASP A 34 8.42 -31.81 -12.29
N GLU A 35 8.76 -31.08 -11.22
CA GLU A 35 8.58 -31.51 -9.83
C GLU A 35 8.11 -30.35 -8.94
N ALA A 36 7.39 -30.65 -7.84
CA ALA A 36 7.10 -29.65 -6.82
C ALA A 36 8.20 -29.60 -5.75
N ARG A 37 8.41 -28.42 -5.14
CA ARG A 37 9.43 -28.21 -4.10
C ARG A 37 8.89 -27.34 -2.98
N LEU A 38 8.92 -27.84 -1.75
CA LEU A 38 8.55 -27.11 -0.54
C LEU A 38 9.78 -26.97 0.37
N ARG A 39 10.21 -25.73 0.60
CA ARG A 39 11.29 -25.42 1.54
C ARG A 39 10.75 -24.64 2.73
N PHE A 40 11.15 -25.03 3.92
CA PHE A 40 11.00 -24.20 5.13
C PHE A 40 12.31 -23.48 5.40
N HIS A 41 12.25 -22.19 5.69
CA HIS A 41 13.43 -21.34 5.75
C HIS A 41 13.20 -20.14 6.67
N ARG A 42 14.29 -19.50 7.08
CA ARG A 42 14.28 -18.30 7.93
C ARG A 42 15.17 -17.23 7.32
N TYR A 43 14.94 -15.98 7.67
CA TYR A 43 15.72 -14.84 7.17
C TYR A 43 16.67 -14.35 8.27
N GLN A 44 17.86 -13.88 7.90
CA GLN A 44 18.51 -12.84 8.70
C GLN A 44 17.71 -11.53 8.57
N PRO A 45 17.78 -10.58 9.53
CA PRO A 45 17.01 -9.33 9.49
C PRO A 45 17.04 -8.69 8.09
N THR A 46 15.86 -8.56 7.46
CA THR A 46 15.70 -8.15 6.06
C THR A 46 14.41 -7.36 5.91
N ALA A 47 14.48 -6.23 5.21
CA ALA A 47 13.31 -5.52 4.71
C ALA A 47 12.90 -6.12 3.35
N SER A 48 11.91 -7.00 3.35
CA SER A 48 11.45 -7.72 2.15
C SER A 48 10.41 -6.90 1.39
N LEU A 49 10.83 -6.23 0.32
CA LEU A 49 10.00 -5.36 -0.52
C LEU A 49 9.16 -6.17 -1.51
N GLY A 50 7.87 -5.86 -1.65
CA GLY A 50 7.00 -6.50 -2.63
C GLY A 50 7.44 -6.24 -4.06
N ARG A 51 7.14 -7.17 -4.98
CA ARG A 51 7.61 -7.08 -6.37
C ARG A 51 7.27 -5.74 -7.05
N PHE A 52 6.07 -5.22 -6.82
CA PHE A 52 5.55 -4.04 -7.52
C PHE A 52 5.63 -2.74 -6.70
N GLU A 53 6.13 -2.78 -5.47
CA GLU A 53 6.19 -1.58 -4.62
C GLU A 53 7.36 -0.66 -4.99
N ALA A 54 7.15 0.65 -4.96
CA ALA A 54 8.24 1.60 -4.95
C ALA A 54 8.89 1.62 -3.55
N GLY A 55 10.22 1.52 -3.48
CA GLY A 55 10.95 1.43 -2.19
C GLY A 55 10.64 2.61 -1.26
N CYS A 56 10.60 3.82 -1.83
CA CYS A 56 10.29 5.07 -1.14
C CYS A 56 8.89 5.13 -0.50
N HIS A 57 7.94 4.29 -0.92
CA HIS A 57 6.61 4.19 -0.30
C HIS A 57 6.53 3.11 0.78
N ALA A 58 7.40 2.11 0.73
CA ALA A 58 7.25 0.89 1.50
C ALA A 58 8.21 0.78 2.70
N VAL A 59 9.45 1.28 2.57
CA VAL A 59 10.52 1.07 3.57
C VAL A 59 11.25 2.37 3.92
N ARG A 60 11.81 2.43 5.13
CA ARG A 60 12.68 3.54 5.58
C ARG A 60 14.12 3.21 5.23
N GLU A 61 14.49 3.36 3.96
CA GLU A 61 15.82 2.96 3.45
C GLU A 61 16.99 3.55 4.23
N ALA A 62 16.89 4.80 4.68
CA ALA A 62 17.91 5.44 5.51
C ALA A 62 18.10 4.72 6.86
N TYR A 63 17.01 4.35 7.54
CA TYR A 63 17.08 3.59 8.79
C TYR A 63 17.64 2.19 8.55
N CYS A 64 17.14 1.51 7.51
CA CYS A 64 17.63 0.18 7.13
C CYS A 64 19.15 0.19 6.88
N ALA A 65 19.66 1.20 6.17
CA ALA A 65 21.10 1.38 5.95
C ALA A 65 21.88 1.64 7.25
N GLU A 66 21.35 2.49 8.14
CA GLU A 66 21.96 2.82 9.44
C GLU A 66 22.14 1.60 10.34
N VAL A 67 21.12 0.72 10.43
CA VAL A 67 21.14 -0.46 11.30
C VAL A 67 21.58 -1.75 10.60
N GLY A 68 22.04 -1.65 9.34
CA GLY A 68 22.55 -2.80 8.58
C GLY A 68 21.49 -3.82 8.15
N ILE A 69 20.21 -3.42 8.01
CA ILE A 69 19.13 -4.27 7.51
C ILE A 69 19.04 -4.12 5.97
N PRO A 70 19.36 -5.14 5.17
CA PRO A 70 19.24 -5.05 3.71
C PRO A 70 17.79 -4.94 3.25
N VAL A 71 17.56 -4.09 2.24
CA VAL A 71 16.30 -4.01 1.49
C VAL A 71 16.36 -4.95 0.29
N VAL A 72 15.51 -5.97 0.25
CA VAL A 72 15.53 -7.01 -0.78
C VAL A 72 14.15 -7.17 -1.39
N ARG A 73 14.07 -7.04 -2.73
CA ARG A 73 12.83 -7.23 -3.48
C ARG A 73 12.57 -8.72 -3.75
N ARG A 74 11.38 -9.20 -3.37
CA ARG A 74 10.97 -10.59 -3.59
C ARG A 74 10.25 -10.78 -4.93
N LEU A 75 10.05 -12.05 -5.32
CA LEU A 75 9.36 -12.44 -6.56
C LEU A 75 7.84 -12.29 -6.48
N THR A 76 7.27 -12.34 -5.27
CA THR A 76 5.84 -12.22 -5.02
C THR A 76 5.40 -10.75 -4.86
N GLY A 77 4.14 -10.48 -5.23
CA GLY A 77 3.49 -9.20 -4.94
C GLY A 77 3.12 -9.04 -3.46
N GLY A 78 2.25 -8.09 -3.17
CA GLY A 78 1.82 -7.71 -1.82
C GLY A 78 2.76 -6.68 -1.17
N GLY A 79 2.42 -6.22 0.04
CA GLY A 79 3.18 -5.18 0.74
C GLY A 79 4.52 -5.64 1.32
N ALA A 80 5.36 -4.69 1.73
CA ALA A 80 6.66 -4.96 2.34
C ALA A 80 6.54 -5.64 3.71
N LEU A 81 7.54 -6.45 4.04
CA LEU A 81 7.63 -7.20 5.31
C LEU A 81 8.97 -6.93 5.99
N TYR A 82 9.00 -7.01 7.32
CA TYR A 82 10.22 -7.23 8.08
C TYR A 82 10.33 -8.73 8.37
N LEU A 83 11.43 -9.36 7.93
CA LEU A 83 11.71 -10.78 8.12
C LEU A 83 13.02 -10.95 8.89
N ALA A 84 13.02 -11.81 9.89
CA ALA A 84 14.09 -12.08 10.82
C ALA A 84 14.03 -13.56 11.26
N PRO A 85 15.01 -14.07 12.04
CA PRO A 85 15.09 -15.48 12.38
C PRO A 85 13.87 -16.00 13.14
N GLU A 86 13.12 -15.12 13.79
CA GLU A 86 11.94 -15.41 14.61
C GLU A 86 10.67 -15.66 13.78
N GLN A 87 10.72 -15.55 12.46
CA GLN A 87 9.60 -15.94 11.60
C GLN A 87 9.96 -17.16 10.76
N CYS A 88 9.04 -18.12 10.68
CA CYS A 88 9.20 -19.28 9.81
C CYS A 88 8.53 -18.99 8.47
N CYS A 89 9.33 -19.04 7.40
CA CYS A 89 8.85 -18.89 6.04
C CYS A 89 8.78 -20.25 5.35
N LEU A 90 7.81 -20.42 4.47
CA LEU A 90 7.76 -21.53 3.51
C LEU A 90 7.71 -20.99 2.09
N SER A 91 8.37 -21.67 1.16
CA SER A 91 8.24 -21.43 -0.27
C SER A 91 7.91 -22.76 -0.95
N LEU A 92 6.78 -22.81 -1.64
CA LEU A 92 6.33 -23.91 -2.47
C LEU A 92 6.42 -23.48 -3.94
N THR A 93 7.22 -24.19 -4.75
CA THR A 93 7.27 -24.02 -6.20
C THR A 93 6.72 -25.25 -6.92
N LEU A 94 6.02 -25.02 -8.04
CA LEU A 94 5.49 -26.07 -8.89
C LEU A 94 5.28 -25.58 -10.34
N PRO A 95 5.29 -26.47 -11.34
CA PRO A 95 4.95 -26.13 -12.72
C PRO A 95 3.51 -25.63 -12.87
N ARG A 96 3.30 -24.56 -13.65
CA ARG A 96 1.97 -23.96 -13.88
C ARG A 96 1.02 -24.92 -14.59
N HIS A 97 1.52 -25.78 -15.47
CA HIS A 97 0.70 -26.75 -16.22
C HIS A 97 0.11 -27.86 -15.33
N TRP A 98 0.53 -27.96 -14.06
CA TRP A 98 -0.08 -28.88 -13.09
C TRP A 98 -1.44 -28.40 -12.57
N LEU A 99 -1.75 -27.13 -12.78
CA LEU A 99 -2.91 -26.43 -12.23
C LEU A 99 -3.97 -26.18 -13.31
N GLY A 100 -5.24 -26.15 -12.90
CA GLY A 100 -6.36 -25.95 -13.82
C GLY A 100 -6.54 -24.50 -14.27
N GLU A 101 -7.49 -24.27 -15.18
CA GLU A 101 -7.91 -22.91 -15.58
C GLU A 101 -8.52 -22.12 -14.41
N GLY A 102 -9.21 -22.80 -13.50
CA GLY A 102 -9.78 -22.20 -12.28
C GLY A 102 -8.74 -21.78 -11.23
N ASP A 103 -7.48 -22.19 -11.38
CA ASP A 103 -6.38 -21.83 -10.49
C ASP A 103 -5.80 -20.47 -10.88
N THR A 104 -6.64 -19.45 -10.77
CA THR A 104 -6.22 -18.04 -10.84
C THR A 104 -5.33 -17.70 -9.64
N LEU A 105 -4.51 -16.67 -9.76
CA LEU A 105 -3.72 -16.06 -8.69
C LEU A 105 -4.55 -15.86 -7.42
N THR A 106 -5.74 -15.26 -7.53
CA THR A 106 -6.66 -15.07 -6.39
C THR A 106 -7.14 -16.41 -5.82
N ALA A 107 -7.65 -17.31 -6.67
CA ALA A 107 -8.26 -18.56 -6.23
C ALA A 107 -7.23 -19.50 -5.60
N LEU A 108 -6.06 -19.64 -6.23
CA LEU A 108 -4.98 -20.49 -5.75
C LEU A 108 -4.39 -19.95 -4.44
N MET A 109 -4.12 -18.63 -4.35
CA MET A 109 -3.63 -18.02 -3.12
C MET A 109 -4.61 -18.23 -1.96
N ALA A 110 -5.90 -17.96 -2.19
CA ALA A 110 -6.95 -18.19 -1.20
C ALA A 110 -7.10 -19.67 -0.83
N ARG A 111 -6.93 -20.59 -1.79
CA ARG A 111 -6.98 -22.04 -1.56
C ARG A 111 -5.83 -22.51 -0.68
N LEU A 112 -4.60 -22.11 -0.99
CA LEU A 112 -3.41 -22.49 -0.22
C LEU A 112 -3.40 -21.83 1.17
N ASN A 113 -3.82 -20.57 1.30
CA ASN A 113 -3.98 -19.91 2.60
C ASN A 113 -5.03 -20.64 3.47
N ARG A 114 -6.13 -21.10 2.88
CA ARG A 114 -7.13 -21.91 3.60
C ARG A 114 -6.58 -23.28 4.01
N ALA A 115 -5.72 -23.89 3.19
CA ALA A 115 -5.06 -25.13 3.55
C ALA A 115 -4.13 -24.94 4.76
N LEU A 116 -3.34 -23.87 4.79
CA LEU A 116 -2.52 -23.51 5.96
C LEU A 116 -3.38 -23.21 7.20
N ALA A 117 -4.45 -22.44 7.05
CA ALA A 117 -5.37 -22.15 8.16
C ALA A 117 -5.97 -23.44 8.74
N ARG A 118 -6.41 -24.39 7.89
CA ARG A 118 -6.91 -25.70 8.34
C ARG A 118 -5.85 -26.53 9.04
N ALA A 119 -4.59 -26.46 8.59
CA ALA A 119 -3.48 -27.14 9.25
C ALA A 119 -3.33 -26.64 10.69
N LEU A 120 -3.28 -25.32 10.88
CA LEU A 120 -3.15 -24.71 12.20
C LEU A 120 -4.39 -24.94 13.09
N GLN A 121 -5.60 -24.93 12.51
CA GLN A 121 -6.84 -25.30 13.20
C GLN A 121 -6.82 -26.74 13.73
N SER A 122 -6.26 -27.68 12.96
CA SER A 122 -6.11 -29.07 13.42
C SER A 122 -5.18 -29.21 14.63
N LEU A 123 -4.32 -28.22 14.86
CA LEU A 123 -3.43 -28.10 16.02
C LEU A 123 -4.03 -27.26 17.15
N GLY A 124 -5.31 -26.91 17.06
CA GLY A 124 -6.02 -26.13 18.08
C GLY A 124 -5.92 -24.61 17.94
N VAL A 125 -5.26 -24.09 16.90
CA VAL A 125 -5.15 -22.63 16.69
C VAL A 125 -6.35 -22.11 15.88
N PRO A 126 -7.18 -21.19 16.40
CA PRO A 126 -8.41 -20.74 15.72
C PRO A 126 -8.16 -19.74 14.58
N VAL A 127 -7.27 -20.09 13.65
CA VAL A 127 -6.85 -19.26 12.51
C VAL A 127 -7.98 -19.13 11.49
N ARG A 128 -8.15 -17.93 10.92
CA ARG A 128 -8.99 -17.66 9.74
C ARG A 128 -8.18 -16.94 8.68
N THR A 129 -8.59 -17.04 7.43
CA THR A 129 -8.01 -16.25 6.33
C THR A 129 -8.71 -14.91 6.21
N ALA A 130 -7.97 -13.81 6.10
CA ALA A 130 -8.47 -12.47 5.81
C ALA A 130 -7.95 -11.98 4.46
N PHE A 131 -8.81 -11.32 3.68
CA PHE A 131 -8.44 -10.74 2.39
C PHE A 131 -7.53 -9.50 2.59
N PRO A 132 -6.49 -9.28 1.77
CA PRO A 132 -6.14 -10.06 0.57
C PRO A 132 -5.45 -11.39 0.86
N ASN A 133 -4.68 -11.50 1.95
CA ASN A 133 -3.74 -12.60 2.07
C ASN A 133 -3.27 -12.94 3.50
N ASP A 134 -3.98 -12.49 4.52
CA ASP A 134 -3.60 -12.64 5.93
C ASP A 134 -4.18 -13.91 6.57
N LEU A 135 -3.45 -14.43 7.57
CA LEU A 135 -3.87 -15.48 8.49
C LEU A 135 -4.04 -14.83 9.86
N GLU A 136 -5.25 -14.86 10.41
CA GLU A 136 -5.61 -14.11 11.62
C GLU A 136 -6.21 -14.99 12.72
N VAL A 137 -5.90 -14.67 13.97
CA VAL A 137 -6.58 -15.16 15.17
C VAL A 137 -7.18 -13.95 15.88
N ASP A 138 -8.49 -13.94 16.09
CA ASP A 138 -9.22 -12.83 16.73
C ASP A 138 -8.93 -11.44 16.09
N GLY A 139 -8.79 -11.40 14.76
CA GLY A 139 -8.46 -10.19 14.00
C GLY A 139 -7.00 -9.73 14.14
N ARG A 140 -6.15 -10.51 14.81
CA ARG A 140 -4.71 -10.29 14.94
C ARG A 140 -3.95 -11.19 13.96
N LYS A 141 -3.00 -10.62 13.24
CA LYS A 141 -2.23 -11.29 12.18
C LYS A 141 -1.21 -12.27 12.75
N LEU A 142 -1.39 -13.56 12.47
CA LEU A 142 -0.47 -14.67 12.76
C LEU A 142 0.48 -14.97 11.60
N GLY A 143 0.10 -14.57 10.39
CA GLY A 143 0.89 -14.82 9.20
C GLY A 143 0.27 -14.22 7.94
N SER A 144 0.92 -14.47 6.81
CA SER A 144 0.41 -14.13 5.48
C SER A 144 0.91 -15.13 4.46
N GLY A 145 0.10 -15.36 3.42
CA GLY A 145 0.53 -16.04 2.22
C GLY A 145 0.69 -15.07 1.05
N PHE A 146 1.55 -15.39 0.09
CA PHE A 146 1.78 -14.60 -1.10
C PHE A 146 1.94 -15.56 -2.27
N LEU A 147 1.53 -15.12 -3.46
CA LEU A 147 1.64 -15.93 -4.66
C LEU A 147 2.25 -15.08 -5.78
N ALA A 148 3.18 -15.69 -6.51
CA ALA A 148 3.60 -15.26 -7.83
C ALA A 148 3.23 -16.37 -8.81
N MET A 149 2.74 -15.96 -9.97
CA MET A 149 2.35 -16.85 -11.05
C MET A 149 2.85 -16.26 -12.36
N ASP A 150 3.47 -17.11 -13.17
CA ASP A 150 3.77 -16.81 -14.56
C ASP A 150 3.26 -17.95 -15.46
N ALA A 151 3.66 -17.93 -16.74
CA ALA A 151 3.19 -18.90 -17.72
C ALA A 151 3.67 -20.34 -17.44
N GLU A 152 4.83 -20.50 -16.80
CA GLU A 152 5.49 -21.80 -16.65
C GLU A 152 5.46 -22.32 -15.21
N SER A 153 5.33 -21.43 -14.24
CA SER A 153 5.60 -21.74 -12.84
C SER A 153 4.73 -20.95 -11.85
N VAL A 154 4.65 -21.48 -10.64
CA VAL A 154 4.00 -20.85 -9.49
C VAL A 154 4.94 -20.89 -8.30
N LEU A 155 5.04 -19.76 -7.59
CA LEU A 155 5.67 -19.64 -6.29
C LEU A 155 4.62 -19.21 -5.26
N TYR A 156 4.30 -20.09 -4.32
CA TYR A 156 3.55 -19.76 -3.12
C TYR A 156 4.50 -19.58 -1.95
N GLN A 157 4.45 -18.43 -1.28
CA GLN A 157 5.21 -18.17 -0.07
C GLN A 157 4.26 -17.95 1.09
N ALA A 158 4.60 -18.40 2.29
CA ALA A 158 3.90 -17.98 3.48
C ALA A 158 4.86 -17.72 4.62
N VAL A 159 4.44 -16.84 5.53
CA VAL A 159 5.17 -16.47 6.74
C VAL A 159 4.27 -16.78 7.93
N LEU A 160 4.79 -17.53 8.90
CA LEU A 160 4.17 -17.74 10.21
C LEU A 160 5.02 -17.05 11.27
N LEU A 161 4.37 -16.28 12.14
CA LEU A 161 5.02 -15.54 13.20
C LEU A 161 5.22 -16.45 14.41
N GLU A 162 6.46 -16.89 14.65
CA GLU A 162 6.82 -17.59 15.89
C GLU A 162 7.06 -16.58 17.01
N ASP A 163 7.80 -15.52 16.68
CA ASP A 163 7.91 -14.28 17.44
C ASP A 163 8.08 -13.09 16.46
N LEU A 164 7.91 -11.85 16.94
CA LEU A 164 7.99 -10.64 16.13
C LEU A 164 8.45 -9.43 16.95
N ASP A 165 9.64 -8.91 16.61
CA ASP A 165 10.03 -7.57 17.03
C ASP A 165 9.21 -6.51 16.27
N THR A 166 8.09 -6.16 16.88
CA THR A 166 7.17 -5.15 16.34
C THR A 166 7.84 -3.78 16.27
N GLU A 167 8.74 -3.44 17.19
CA GLU A 167 9.41 -2.14 17.17
C GLU A 167 10.31 -2.00 15.93
N VAL A 168 11.17 -3.00 15.68
CA VAL A 168 12.03 -3.01 14.50
C VAL A 168 11.20 -3.06 13.22
N LEU A 169 10.15 -3.89 13.17
CA LEU A 169 9.25 -3.96 12.02
C LEU A 169 8.74 -2.57 11.61
N LEU A 170 8.36 -1.75 12.58
CA LEU A 170 7.78 -0.44 12.32
C LEU A 170 8.81 0.63 11.98
N LYS A 171 10.06 0.46 12.41
CA LYS A 171 11.18 1.31 12.01
C LYS A 171 11.65 0.96 10.61
N VAL A 172 11.58 -0.31 10.23
CA VAL A 172 11.93 -0.80 8.89
C VAL A 172 10.89 -0.38 7.85
N LEU A 173 9.62 -0.68 8.10
CA LEU A 173 8.55 -0.35 7.18
C LEU A 173 8.23 1.14 7.26
N ARG A 174 7.77 1.75 6.16
CA ARG A 174 7.07 3.05 6.20
C ARG A 174 5.67 2.89 6.78
N ALA A 175 5.57 2.11 7.86
CA ALA A 175 4.43 2.15 8.74
C ALA A 175 4.31 3.56 9.33
N PRO A 176 3.08 4.03 9.54
CA PRO A 176 2.85 5.25 10.27
C PRO A 176 3.63 5.24 11.60
N ARG A 177 4.44 6.28 11.82
CA ARG A 177 5.37 6.33 12.94
C ARG A 177 4.64 6.28 14.26
N GLU A 178 3.32 6.56 14.39
CA GLU A 178 2.48 6.21 15.56
C GLU A 178 3.02 5.04 16.34
N LYS A 179 3.19 3.99 15.55
CA LYS A 179 3.46 2.67 16.00
C LYS A 179 4.87 2.57 16.64
N LEU A 180 5.71 3.58 16.51
CA LEU A 180 7.06 3.70 17.09
C LEU A 180 7.12 4.36 18.47
N SER A 181 6.05 5.03 18.91
CA SER A 181 5.95 5.43 20.33
C SER A 181 5.76 4.20 21.21
N THR A 182 6.07 4.23 22.51
CA THR A 182 5.84 3.07 23.38
C THR A 182 4.37 2.60 23.33
N GLN A 183 3.41 3.52 23.36
CA GLN A 183 1.99 3.21 23.24
C GLN A 183 1.62 2.69 21.85
N GLY A 184 2.19 3.27 20.79
CA GLY A 184 1.96 2.79 19.43
C GLY A 184 2.62 1.45 19.14
N ILE A 185 3.76 1.13 19.75
CA ILE A 185 4.38 -0.20 19.67
C ILE A 185 3.43 -1.20 20.34
N LEU A 186 2.87 -0.86 21.50
CA LEU A 186 1.88 -1.69 22.17
C LEU A 186 0.59 -1.87 21.33
N SER A 187 0.06 -0.79 20.74
CA SER A 187 -1.10 -0.83 19.83
C SER A 187 -0.81 -1.64 18.56
N ALA A 188 0.38 -1.50 17.99
CA ALA A 188 0.80 -2.28 16.84
C ALA A 188 1.00 -3.75 17.19
N ARG A 189 1.55 -4.07 18.37
CA ARG A 189 1.65 -5.43 18.89
C ARG A 189 0.28 -6.08 19.00
N GLN A 190 -0.77 -5.33 19.36
CA GLN A 190 -2.14 -5.84 19.38
C GLN A 190 -2.66 -6.24 17.99
N ARG A 191 -2.07 -5.77 16.89
CA ARG A 191 -2.44 -6.19 15.53
C ARG A 191 -1.81 -7.49 15.07
N PHE A 192 -0.76 -7.94 15.73
CA PHE A 192 -0.08 -9.20 15.43
C PHE A 192 -0.35 -10.18 16.55
N ILE A 193 -0.22 -11.46 16.28
CA ILE A 193 -0.19 -12.52 17.28
C ILE A 193 0.86 -13.52 16.83
N THR A 194 1.64 -14.04 17.75
CA THR A 194 2.68 -15.02 17.44
C THR A 194 2.23 -16.40 17.93
N LEU A 195 2.89 -17.47 17.49
CA LEU A 195 2.61 -18.79 18.05
C LEU A 195 2.88 -18.83 19.56
N GLY A 196 3.90 -18.11 20.04
CA GLY A 196 4.20 -17.99 21.47
C GLY A 196 3.15 -17.22 22.28
N ASP A 197 2.34 -16.37 21.65
CA ASP A 197 1.27 -15.61 22.31
C ASP A 197 -0.03 -16.43 22.52
N LEU A 198 -0.15 -17.60 21.88
CA LEU A 198 -1.39 -18.36 21.88
C LEU A 198 -1.66 -19.02 23.25
N PRO A 199 -2.92 -19.04 23.73
CA PRO A 199 -3.26 -19.68 24.98
C PRO A 199 -3.16 -21.21 24.88
N GLY A 200 -2.60 -21.86 25.92
CA GLY A 200 -2.45 -23.32 26.01
C GLY A 200 -1.09 -23.83 25.51
N ASP A 201 -1.00 -25.12 25.20
CA ASP A 201 0.19 -25.72 24.58
C ASP A 201 0.22 -25.35 23.09
N ALA A 202 0.72 -24.15 22.77
CA ALA A 202 0.92 -23.73 21.40
C ALA A 202 1.75 -24.77 20.63
N PRO A 203 1.41 -25.10 19.37
CA PRO A 203 2.18 -26.08 18.62
C PRO A 203 3.60 -25.59 18.41
N ASP A 204 4.58 -26.45 18.71
CA ASP A 204 5.96 -26.21 18.30
C ASP A 204 6.04 -26.02 16.77
N MET A 205 7.01 -25.22 16.34
CA MET A 205 7.17 -24.86 14.93
C MET A 205 7.40 -26.10 14.05
N GLU A 206 8.07 -27.15 14.51
CA GLU A 206 8.23 -28.37 13.71
C GLU A 206 6.90 -29.11 13.51
N VAL A 207 6.02 -29.11 14.51
CA VAL A 207 4.65 -29.64 14.40
C VAL A 207 3.83 -28.81 13.41
N ALA A 208 3.94 -27.48 13.49
CA ALA A 208 3.28 -26.57 12.56
C ALA A 208 3.76 -26.78 11.11
N LYS A 209 5.07 -26.94 10.88
CA LYS A 209 5.66 -27.26 9.56
C LYS A 209 5.15 -28.59 9.01
N ALA A 210 5.11 -29.63 9.85
CA ALA A 210 4.61 -30.95 9.46
C ALA A 210 3.13 -30.89 9.04
N ALA A 211 2.28 -30.22 9.83
CA ALA A 211 0.87 -30.03 9.51
C ALA A 211 0.66 -29.20 8.24
N ALA A 212 1.42 -28.10 8.09
CA ALA A 212 1.39 -27.26 6.89
C ALA A 212 1.80 -28.04 5.64
N SER A 213 2.88 -28.83 5.73
CA SER A 213 3.33 -29.70 4.64
C SER A 213 2.24 -30.69 4.26
N GLN A 214 1.68 -31.44 5.22
CA GLN A 214 0.61 -32.41 4.97
C GLN A 214 -0.63 -31.76 4.32
N ALA A 215 -1.05 -30.59 4.80
CA ALA A 215 -2.20 -29.88 4.27
C ALA A 215 -1.97 -29.41 2.83
N LEU A 216 -0.79 -28.86 2.52
CA LEU A 216 -0.43 -28.45 1.16
C LEU A 216 -0.31 -29.65 0.21
N MET A 217 0.29 -30.76 0.67
CA MET A 217 0.39 -31.99 -0.10
C MET A 217 -1.00 -32.52 -0.47
N LYS A 218 -1.90 -32.59 0.51
CA LYS A 218 -3.29 -33.01 0.30
C LYS A 218 -4.03 -32.08 -0.66
N GLU A 219 -3.89 -30.77 -0.49
CA GLU A 219 -4.58 -29.76 -1.30
C GLU A 219 -4.20 -29.83 -2.78
N LEU A 220 -2.95 -30.19 -3.08
CA LEU A 220 -2.40 -30.22 -4.43
C LEU A 220 -2.21 -31.65 -4.98
N ALA A 221 -2.69 -32.67 -4.26
CA ALA A 221 -2.51 -34.10 -4.61
C ALA A 221 -1.04 -34.48 -4.85
N LEU A 222 -0.17 -34.08 -3.92
CA LEU A 222 1.28 -34.34 -3.92
C LEU A 222 1.67 -35.37 -2.86
N GLU A 223 2.79 -36.07 -3.06
CA GLU A 223 3.46 -36.92 -2.07
C GLU A 223 4.76 -36.28 -1.59
N PRO A 224 5.00 -36.20 -0.27
CA PRO A 224 6.24 -35.63 0.25
C PRO A 224 7.42 -36.58 0.04
N VAL A 225 8.52 -36.04 -0.46
CA VAL A 225 9.83 -36.68 -0.55
C VAL A 225 10.78 -35.88 0.33
N ALA A 226 11.17 -36.43 1.48
CA ALA A 226 12.01 -35.77 2.48
C ALA A 226 13.49 -35.69 2.05
N ALA A 227 13.76 -34.97 0.96
CA ALA A 227 15.10 -34.75 0.43
C ALA A 227 15.16 -33.42 -0.32
N PRO A 228 16.22 -32.60 -0.14
CA PRO A 228 16.45 -31.46 -1.00
C PRO A 228 16.78 -31.91 -2.44
N PRO A 229 16.63 -31.05 -3.46
CA PRO A 229 17.10 -31.35 -4.82
C PRO A 229 18.63 -31.34 -4.88
N ASP A 230 19.24 -32.07 -5.82
CA ASP A 230 20.71 -32.28 -5.89
C ASP A 230 21.53 -30.97 -5.92
N ARG A 231 20.98 -29.90 -6.50
CA ARG A 231 21.53 -28.53 -6.48
C ARG A 231 20.57 -27.57 -5.79
N TRP A 232 20.63 -27.52 -4.46
CA TRP A 232 19.79 -26.62 -3.64
C TRP A 232 20.58 -25.52 -2.91
N MET A 233 21.86 -25.74 -2.63
CA MET A 233 22.76 -24.74 -2.01
C MET A 233 23.64 -23.99 -3.01
N VAL A 234 23.59 -24.32 -4.31
CA VAL A 234 24.39 -23.63 -5.33
C VAL A 234 23.84 -22.22 -5.52
N LEU A 235 24.47 -21.26 -4.84
CA LEU A 235 24.20 -19.85 -5.04
C LEU A 235 25.00 -19.39 -6.25
N ASP A 236 24.30 -18.96 -7.31
CA ASP A 236 24.90 -18.05 -8.27
C ASP A 236 25.02 -16.68 -7.59
N GLN A 237 26.05 -16.52 -6.75
CA GLN A 237 26.40 -15.27 -6.10
C GLN A 237 26.82 -14.27 -7.20
N GLY A 238 25.84 -13.60 -7.80
CA GLY A 238 26.07 -12.71 -8.94
C GLY A 238 24.84 -12.50 -9.81
N ARG A 239 23.81 -13.35 -9.71
CA ARG A 239 22.61 -13.17 -10.52
C ARG A 239 21.83 -11.92 -10.06
N PRO A 240 21.49 -11.00 -10.98
CA PRO A 240 20.84 -9.75 -10.60
C PRO A 240 19.47 -10.02 -9.95
N PRO A 241 18.96 -9.10 -9.12
CA PRO A 241 17.59 -9.17 -8.60
C PRO A 241 16.57 -9.29 -9.74
N PRO A 242 15.32 -9.70 -9.47
CA PRO A 242 14.33 -9.89 -10.53
C PRO A 242 14.27 -8.64 -11.39
N SER A 243 14.23 -8.79 -12.72
CA SER A 243 14.03 -7.63 -13.59
C SER A 243 12.70 -6.99 -13.21
N VAL A 244 12.81 -5.77 -12.71
CA VAL A 244 11.68 -4.91 -12.37
C VAL A 244 12.02 -3.55 -12.93
N ASN A 245 11.00 -2.76 -13.21
CA ASN A 245 11.17 -1.40 -13.67
C ASN A 245 12.13 -0.62 -12.74
N PRO A 246 13.28 -0.11 -13.24
CA PRO A 246 14.25 0.63 -12.42
C PRO A 246 13.63 1.82 -11.70
N ALA A 247 12.56 2.42 -12.24
CA ALA A 247 11.86 3.54 -11.64
C ALA A 247 11.20 3.20 -10.29
N LEU A 248 11.01 1.92 -9.95
CA LEU A 248 10.56 1.49 -8.62
C LEU A 248 11.64 1.66 -7.52
N ARG A 249 12.88 1.94 -7.92
CA ARG A 249 14.00 2.27 -7.01
C ARG A 249 14.23 3.76 -6.88
N GLU A 250 13.59 4.57 -7.71
CA GLU A 250 13.65 6.02 -7.58
C GLU A 250 12.90 6.46 -6.32
N ASP A 251 13.33 7.58 -5.75
CA ASP A 251 12.57 8.23 -4.70
C ASP A 251 11.49 9.12 -5.32
N TRP A 252 10.23 8.77 -5.05
CA TRP A 252 9.06 9.47 -5.57
C TRP A 252 8.67 10.69 -4.75
N SER A 253 9.31 10.91 -3.61
CA SER A 253 9.05 12.07 -2.77
C SER A 253 9.82 13.34 -3.18
N HIS A 254 10.79 13.23 -4.09
CA HIS A 254 11.54 14.40 -4.56
C HIS A 254 10.66 15.38 -5.32
N GLN A 255 10.87 16.68 -5.07
CA GLN A 255 10.17 17.76 -5.75
C GLN A 255 10.58 17.82 -7.22
N ARG A 256 9.87 17.07 -8.06
CA ARG A 256 10.08 17.04 -9.51
C ARG A 256 8.97 17.79 -10.23
N GLN A 257 9.36 18.66 -11.16
CA GLN A 257 8.44 19.48 -11.94
C GLN A 257 8.00 18.82 -13.26
N ASP A 258 8.60 17.68 -13.61
CA ASP A 258 8.40 16.95 -14.87
C ASP A 258 7.56 15.68 -14.72
N ARG A 259 6.89 15.48 -13.57
CA ARG A 259 6.15 14.24 -13.27
C ARG A 259 4.77 14.53 -12.72
N TRP A 260 3.80 13.72 -13.13
CA TRP A 260 2.44 13.68 -12.61
C TRP A 260 2.21 12.39 -11.85
N GLU A 261 1.74 12.50 -10.61
CA GLU A 261 1.62 11.37 -9.71
C GLU A 261 0.22 11.27 -9.13
N ALA A 262 -0.27 10.04 -9.05
CA ALA A 262 -1.53 9.70 -8.40
C ALA A 262 -1.39 8.39 -7.63
N PHE A 263 -2.26 8.22 -6.64
CA PHE A 263 -2.42 6.98 -5.90
C PHE A 263 -3.90 6.65 -5.72
N LEU A 264 -4.20 5.37 -5.52
CA LEU A 264 -5.56 4.89 -5.34
C LEU A 264 -5.61 3.70 -4.35
N PRO A 265 -6.30 3.85 -3.19
CA PRO A 265 -6.63 2.72 -2.32
C PRO A 265 -7.67 1.80 -2.96
N THR A 266 -7.34 0.51 -3.04
CA THR A 266 -8.21 -0.56 -3.54
C THR A 266 -8.42 -1.62 -2.46
N ALA A 267 -9.25 -2.63 -2.72
CA ALA A 267 -9.38 -3.75 -1.79
C ALA A 267 -8.07 -4.57 -1.71
N GLY A 268 -7.29 -4.61 -2.79
CA GLY A 268 -6.05 -5.41 -2.89
C GLY A 268 -4.80 -4.73 -2.34
N GLY A 269 -4.87 -3.44 -2.00
CA GLY A 269 -3.74 -2.61 -1.58
C GLY A 269 -3.78 -1.23 -2.24
N VAL A 270 -2.69 -0.47 -2.12
CA VAL A 270 -2.58 0.88 -2.70
C VAL A 270 -1.84 0.80 -4.04
N LEU A 271 -2.47 1.37 -5.08
CA LEU A 271 -1.86 1.58 -6.38
C LEU A 271 -1.26 2.97 -6.48
N HIS A 272 -0.19 3.09 -7.26
CA HIS A 272 0.49 4.33 -7.60
C HIS A 272 0.75 4.37 -9.11
N LEU A 273 0.63 5.54 -9.70
CA LEU A 273 0.97 5.79 -11.10
C LEU A 273 1.75 7.09 -11.20
N ARG A 274 2.90 7.02 -11.85
CA ARG A 274 3.68 8.19 -12.27
C ARG A 274 3.65 8.28 -13.79
N LEU A 275 3.28 9.44 -14.29
CA LEU A 275 3.37 9.81 -15.70
C LEU A 275 4.41 10.90 -15.90
N THR A 276 5.08 10.84 -17.03
CA THR A 276 6.03 11.84 -17.49
C THR A 276 5.49 12.39 -18.78
N PRO A 277 4.87 13.58 -18.76
CA PRO A 277 4.42 14.21 -19.98
C PRO A 277 5.60 14.76 -20.78
N ASP A 278 5.37 14.98 -22.07
CA ASP A 278 6.21 15.88 -22.88
C ASP A 278 6.16 17.32 -22.34
N ALA A 279 7.05 18.18 -22.87
CA ALA A 279 7.12 19.58 -22.45
C ALA A 279 5.79 20.35 -22.63
N GLN A 280 4.89 19.87 -23.48
CA GLN A 280 3.58 20.48 -23.76
C GLN A 280 2.42 19.83 -22.97
N GLY A 281 2.64 18.80 -22.17
CA GLY A 281 1.57 18.08 -21.46
C GLY A 281 0.61 17.32 -22.38
N SER A 282 1.02 17.00 -23.61
CA SER A 282 0.17 16.48 -24.68
C SER A 282 0.35 14.98 -24.91
N VAL A 283 1.55 14.46 -24.72
CA VAL A 283 1.89 13.04 -24.89
C VAL A 283 2.53 12.48 -23.61
N ILE A 284 2.24 11.23 -23.29
CA ILE A 284 2.90 10.50 -22.20
C ILE A 284 4.24 9.96 -22.71
N GLU A 285 5.36 10.52 -22.27
CA GLU A 285 6.70 10.03 -22.63
C GLU A 285 7.09 8.78 -21.82
N GLN A 286 6.66 8.70 -20.56
CA GLN A 286 6.89 7.53 -19.69
C GLN A 286 5.73 7.33 -18.73
N ALA A 287 5.42 6.08 -18.43
CA ALA A 287 4.48 5.68 -17.39
C ALA A 287 5.11 4.62 -16.47
N VAL A 288 4.79 4.67 -15.19
CA VAL A 288 5.25 3.67 -14.21
C VAL A 288 4.11 3.36 -13.25
N PHE A 289 3.67 2.10 -13.24
CA PHE A 289 2.74 1.57 -12.24
C PHE A 289 3.52 0.98 -11.07
N ALA A 290 3.04 1.23 -9.85
CA ALA A 290 3.59 0.65 -8.64
C ALA A 290 2.47 0.35 -7.64
N GLY A 291 2.73 -0.49 -6.64
CA GLY A 291 1.78 -0.70 -5.55
C GLY A 291 2.07 -1.87 -4.64
N ALA A 292 1.50 -1.81 -3.45
CA ALA A 292 1.51 -2.87 -2.44
C ALA A 292 0.43 -3.92 -2.75
N VAL A 293 0.48 -4.50 -3.96
CA VAL A 293 -0.59 -5.31 -4.54
C VAL A 293 -0.08 -6.61 -5.16
N HIS A 294 -1.00 -7.53 -5.45
CA HIS A 294 -0.71 -8.75 -6.21
C HIS A 294 -1.06 -8.57 -7.69
N VAL A 295 -0.17 -9.02 -8.57
CA VAL A 295 -0.33 -8.90 -10.03
C VAL A 295 0.23 -10.13 -10.73
N SER A 296 -0.49 -10.63 -11.72
CA SER A 296 -0.05 -11.66 -12.67
C SER A 296 -0.60 -11.35 -14.07
N PRO A 297 0.14 -11.60 -15.17
CA PRO A 297 1.54 -12.03 -15.17
C PRO A 297 2.47 -10.95 -14.57
N PRO A 298 3.73 -11.29 -14.23
CA PRO A 298 4.60 -10.39 -13.49
C PRO A 298 5.06 -9.14 -14.25
N ASP A 299 4.81 -9.08 -15.55
CA ASP A 299 5.09 -7.99 -16.48
C ASP A 299 3.85 -7.15 -16.83
N LEU A 300 2.66 -7.48 -16.28
CA LEU A 300 1.42 -6.76 -16.60
C LEU A 300 1.57 -5.24 -16.42
N PHE A 301 2.14 -4.78 -15.32
CA PHE A 301 2.32 -3.35 -15.07
C PHE A 301 3.24 -2.67 -16.11
N ASP A 302 4.30 -3.36 -16.56
CA ASP A 302 5.18 -2.84 -17.61
C ASP A 302 4.43 -2.83 -18.95
N SER A 303 3.65 -3.87 -19.28
CA SER A 303 2.83 -3.91 -20.50
C SER A 303 1.74 -2.82 -20.53
N LEU A 304 1.11 -2.54 -19.39
CA LEU A 304 0.15 -1.43 -19.24
C LEU A 304 0.83 -0.07 -19.42
N ALA A 305 2.02 0.11 -18.84
CA ALA A 305 2.82 1.32 -19.01
C ALA A 305 3.22 1.53 -20.48
N ASP A 306 3.72 0.48 -21.14
CA ASP A 306 4.09 0.51 -22.56
C ASP A 306 2.90 0.86 -23.46
N ALA A 307 1.71 0.35 -23.13
CA ALA A 307 0.51 0.62 -23.93
C ALA A 307 0.09 2.10 -23.92
N ILE A 308 0.35 2.82 -22.83
CA ILE A 308 0.03 4.25 -22.70
C ILE A 308 1.23 5.15 -22.98
N THR A 309 2.44 4.61 -23.06
CA THR A 309 3.63 5.35 -23.47
C THR A 309 3.53 5.74 -24.95
N GLY A 310 3.90 6.98 -25.27
CA GLY A 310 3.71 7.61 -26.57
C GLY A 310 2.24 7.89 -26.93
N ALA A 311 1.30 7.74 -25.99
CA ALA A 311 -0.10 8.05 -26.24
C ALA A 311 -0.39 9.54 -26.05
N PRO A 312 -1.20 10.15 -26.93
CA PRO A 312 -1.91 11.38 -26.58
C PRO A 312 -2.73 11.19 -25.31
N MET A 313 -2.80 12.22 -24.47
CA MET A 313 -3.47 12.13 -23.15
C MET A 313 -4.95 11.68 -23.24
N ASP A 314 -5.67 12.14 -24.26
CA ASP A 314 -7.08 11.80 -24.52
C ASP A 314 -7.28 10.36 -25.03
N ALA A 315 -6.24 9.77 -25.63
CA ALA A 315 -6.24 8.39 -26.10
C ALA A 315 -5.69 7.39 -25.07
N ALA A 316 -5.00 7.86 -24.03
CA ALA A 316 -4.31 7.02 -23.05
C ALA A 316 -5.24 6.02 -22.37
N GLU A 317 -6.43 6.45 -21.94
CA GLU A 317 -7.38 5.57 -21.28
C GLU A 317 -7.91 4.47 -22.22
N VAL A 318 -8.23 4.82 -23.47
CA VAL A 318 -8.67 3.83 -24.46
C VAL A 318 -7.58 2.80 -24.73
N ARG A 319 -6.32 3.23 -24.80
CA ARG A 319 -5.17 2.31 -24.96
C ARG A 319 -5.00 1.41 -23.74
N LEU A 320 -5.11 1.95 -22.53
CA LEU A 320 -5.05 1.18 -21.29
C LEU A 320 -6.13 0.10 -21.24
N ILE A 321 -7.39 0.48 -21.47
CA ILE A 321 -8.52 -0.46 -21.47
C ILE A 321 -8.37 -1.52 -22.57
N ARG A 322 -7.92 -1.12 -23.77
CA ARG A 322 -7.67 -2.07 -24.87
C ARG A 322 -6.61 -3.10 -24.48
N ARG A 323 -5.52 -2.65 -23.84
CA ARG A 323 -4.46 -3.52 -23.34
C ARG A 323 -4.97 -4.45 -22.25
N LEU A 324 -5.70 -3.93 -21.26
CA LEU A 324 -6.32 -4.72 -20.19
C LEU A 324 -7.30 -5.78 -20.70
N ARG A 325 -8.03 -5.50 -21.78
CA ARG A 325 -8.94 -6.49 -22.40
C ARG A 325 -8.20 -7.55 -23.20
N ALA A 326 -7.05 -7.19 -23.78
CA ALA A 326 -6.22 -8.12 -24.54
C ALA A 326 -5.44 -9.06 -23.60
N GLU A 327 -5.16 -8.62 -22.38
CA GLU A 327 -4.41 -9.38 -21.40
C GLU A 327 -5.33 -10.00 -20.36
N ALA A 328 -5.23 -11.31 -20.15
CA ALA A 328 -5.93 -12.00 -19.07
C ALA A 328 -5.22 -11.77 -17.71
N GLY A 329 -4.96 -10.49 -17.38
CA GLY A 329 -4.30 -10.06 -16.16
C GLY A 329 -5.14 -10.39 -14.92
N GLN A 330 -4.46 -10.74 -13.84
CA GLN A 330 -5.07 -11.13 -12.57
C GLN A 330 -4.57 -10.20 -11.47
N THR A 331 -5.52 -9.44 -10.91
CA THR A 331 -5.27 -8.32 -10.00
C THR A 331 -6.19 -8.43 -8.77
N PRO A 332 -5.88 -9.31 -7.79
CA PRO A 332 -6.75 -9.52 -6.63
C PRO A 332 -7.06 -8.20 -5.92
N GLY A 333 -8.33 -7.79 -5.93
CA GLY A 333 -8.81 -6.60 -5.21
C GLY A 333 -8.80 -5.28 -5.98
N PHE A 334 -8.52 -5.30 -7.30
CA PHE A 334 -8.68 -4.16 -8.20
C PHE A 334 -8.84 -4.63 -9.65
N GLY A 335 -9.39 -3.81 -10.53
CA GLY A 335 -9.65 -4.17 -11.91
C GLY A 335 -9.51 -3.01 -12.89
N PRO A 336 -10.13 -3.13 -14.08
CA PRO A 336 -10.09 -2.08 -15.09
C PRO A 336 -10.60 -0.73 -14.60
N ASP A 337 -11.63 -0.72 -13.76
CA ASP A 337 -12.22 0.52 -13.26
C ASP A 337 -11.25 1.27 -12.32
N GLU A 338 -10.59 0.58 -11.38
CA GLU A 338 -9.57 1.19 -10.53
C GLU A 338 -8.35 1.67 -11.33
N LEU A 339 -7.89 0.91 -12.32
CA LEU A 339 -6.75 1.30 -13.16
C LEU A 339 -7.09 2.51 -14.05
N SER A 340 -8.29 2.55 -14.62
CA SER A 340 -8.82 3.72 -15.34
C SER A 340 -8.93 4.92 -14.43
N LEU A 341 -9.47 4.76 -13.21
CA LEU A 341 -9.57 5.85 -12.26
C LEU A 341 -8.18 6.39 -11.87
N LEU A 342 -7.22 5.51 -11.58
CA LEU A 342 -5.85 5.90 -11.28
C LEU A 342 -5.20 6.69 -12.43
N LEU A 343 -5.39 6.24 -13.68
CA LEU A 343 -4.92 6.95 -14.86
C LEU A 343 -5.58 8.33 -14.98
N ARG A 344 -6.90 8.43 -14.82
CA ARG A 344 -7.63 9.70 -14.86
C ARG A 344 -7.21 10.66 -13.74
N LEU A 345 -6.83 10.16 -12.57
CA LEU A 345 -6.27 10.98 -11.49
C LEU A 345 -4.90 11.54 -11.89
N ALA A 346 -4.01 10.71 -12.47
CA ALA A 346 -2.70 11.16 -12.93
C ALA A 346 -2.79 12.15 -14.12
N LEU A 347 -3.69 11.92 -15.07
CA LEU A 347 -3.94 12.84 -16.18
C LEU A 347 -4.62 14.14 -15.72
N GLY A 348 -5.39 14.06 -14.63
CA GLY A 348 -6.06 15.21 -14.00
C GLY A 348 -5.09 16.32 -13.56
N ARG A 349 -3.81 15.97 -13.32
CA ARG A 349 -2.75 16.93 -12.99
C ARG A 349 -2.61 18.03 -14.03
N ARG A 350 -2.87 17.75 -15.32
CA ARG A 350 -2.89 18.78 -16.37
C ARG A 350 -3.96 19.84 -16.12
N SER A 351 -5.17 19.44 -15.74
CA SER A 351 -6.26 20.36 -15.42
C SER A 351 -6.00 21.13 -14.13
N GLU A 352 -5.27 20.54 -13.19
CA GLU A 352 -4.86 21.20 -11.94
C GLU A 352 -3.74 22.21 -12.18
N GLN A 353 -2.84 21.97 -13.12
CA GLN A 353 -1.86 22.98 -13.54
C GLN A 353 -2.52 24.20 -14.19
N ALA A 354 -3.66 24.03 -14.87
CA ALA A 354 -4.47 25.15 -15.36
C ALA A 354 -5.02 26.04 -14.22
N LEU A 355 -4.95 25.59 -12.96
CA LEU A 355 -5.24 26.40 -11.78
C LEU A 355 -4.06 27.33 -11.38
N GLY A 356 -2.96 27.34 -12.15
CA GLY A 356 -1.74 28.08 -11.84
C GLY A 356 -0.73 27.29 -10.98
N LEU A 357 -0.96 25.99 -10.82
CA LEU A 357 -0.12 25.11 -10.00
C LEU A 357 1.09 24.59 -10.79
N SER A 358 2.22 24.49 -10.11
CA SER A 358 3.36 23.71 -10.60
C SER A 358 3.02 22.20 -10.60
N SER A 359 3.76 21.36 -11.33
CA SER A 359 3.50 19.90 -11.31
C SER A 359 3.64 19.33 -9.89
N TRP A 360 4.62 19.83 -9.14
CA TRP A 360 4.78 19.46 -7.73
C TRP A 360 3.58 19.85 -6.87
N GLN A 361 3.07 21.08 -7.02
CA GLN A 361 1.86 21.54 -6.33
C GLN A 361 0.61 20.72 -6.72
N ALA A 362 0.45 20.39 -8.01
CA ALA A 362 -0.65 19.56 -8.50
C ALA A 362 -0.59 18.14 -7.89
N ASN A 363 0.59 17.53 -7.77
CA ASN A 363 0.76 16.22 -7.15
C ASN A 363 0.34 16.20 -5.66
N ARG A 364 0.33 17.36 -4.99
CA ARG A 364 -0.15 17.52 -3.61
C ARG A 364 -1.67 17.68 -3.49
N LEU A 365 -2.40 17.73 -4.61
CA LEU A 365 -3.86 17.71 -4.57
C LEU A 365 -4.37 16.27 -4.49
N MET A 366 -5.20 16.02 -3.50
CA MET A 366 -6.00 14.81 -3.38
C MET A 366 -7.44 15.16 -3.74
N VAL A 367 -7.81 14.82 -4.99
CA VAL A 367 -9.15 15.09 -5.52
C VAL A 367 -10.05 13.90 -5.19
N HIS A 368 -10.95 14.09 -4.23
CA HIS A 368 -11.94 13.10 -3.83
C HIS A 368 -13.20 13.22 -4.70
N ARG A 369 -13.41 12.23 -5.57
CA ARG A 369 -14.58 12.16 -6.46
C ARG A 369 -15.59 11.16 -5.91
N VAL A 370 -16.87 11.52 -5.96
CA VAL A 370 -17.99 10.63 -5.58
C VAL A 370 -18.46 9.84 -6.80
N SER A 371 -18.53 10.49 -7.97
CA SER A 371 -18.80 9.82 -9.24
C SER A 371 -18.26 10.63 -10.43
N GLY A 372 -18.05 9.95 -11.57
CA GLY A 372 -17.71 10.60 -12.84
C GLY A 372 -16.29 11.16 -12.93
N ASN A 373 -16.11 12.13 -13.85
CA ASN A 373 -14.83 12.71 -14.22
C ASN A 373 -14.70 14.17 -13.80
N GLU A 374 -15.33 14.54 -12.68
CA GLU A 374 -15.29 15.92 -12.19
C GLU A 374 -13.86 16.39 -11.92
N THR A 375 -13.51 17.52 -12.51
CA THR A 375 -12.21 18.17 -12.34
C THR A 375 -12.13 18.87 -10.98
N ALA A 376 -10.91 19.09 -10.48
CA ALA A 376 -10.71 19.89 -9.27
C ALA A 376 -11.39 21.26 -9.38
N ARG A 377 -11.31 21.90 -10.56
CA ARG A 377 -11.98 23.18 -10.85
C ARG A 377 -13.49 23.13 -10.61
N GLN A 378 -14.17 22.12 -11.15
CA GLN A 378 -15.63 21.95 -11.01
C GLN A 378 -16.05 21.70 -9.55
N ILE A 379 -15.22 21.00 -8.78
CA ILE A 379 -15.45 20.78 -7.34
C ILE A 379 -15.26 22.11 -6.58
N LEU A 380 -14.20 22.86 -6.87
CA LEU A 380 -13.92 24.15 -6.25
C LEU A 380 -15.00 25.20 -6.54
N ASP A 381 -15.58 25.19 -7.75
CA ASP A 381 -16.64 26.12 -8.17
C ASP A 381 -17.92 26.02 -7.34
N ARG A 382 -18.11 24.93 -6.60
CA ARG A 382 -19.26 24.74 -5.73
C ARG A 382 -18.87 24.44 -4.28
N ALA A 383 -17.61 24.63 -3.89
CA ALA A 383 -17.18 24.38 -2.52
C ALA A 383 -17.80 25.41 -1.55
N THR A 384 -18.48 24.93 -0.51
CA THR A 384 -19.17 25.76 0.49
C THR A 384 -18.51 25.72 1.87
N VAL A 385 -17.69 24.70 2.13
CA VAL A 385 -17.00 24.46 3.40
C VAL A 385 -15.50 24.32 3.19
N MET A 386 -14.71 24.82 4.14
CA MET A 386 -13.29 24.56 4.27
C MET A 386 -13.00 23.78 5.56
N LEU A 387 -12.33 22.63 5.44
CA LEU A 387 -11.86 21.84 6.59
C LEU A 387 -10.36 22.01 6.80
N VAL A 388 -9.97 22.48 7.99
CA VAL A 388 -8.58 22.75 8.36
C VAL A 388 -8.14 21.78 9.46
N PRO A 389 -6.97 21.14 9.39
CA PRO A 389 -6.55 20.20 10.41
C PRO A 389 -5.90 20.96 11.56
N TYR A 390 -6.27 20.59 12.79
CA TYR A 390 -5.74 21.24 13.99
C TYR A 390 -4.22 21.11 14.14
N CYS A 391 -3.64 20.04 13.61
CA CYS A 391 -2.20 19.78 13.66
C CYS A 391 -1.36 20.80 12.88
N ALA A 392 -2.01 21.61 12.03
CA ALA A 392 -1.37 22.73 11.34
C ALA A 392 -1.40 24.05 12.12
N LYS A 393 -2.17 24.14 13.23
CA LYS A 393 -2.09 25.29 14.13
C LYS A 393 -0.83 25.14 14.99
N PRO A 394 0.04 26.15 15.15
CA PRO A 394 1.24 26.02 15.98
C PRO A 394 0.94 25.61 17.43
N ALA A 395 1.91 24.97 18.10
CA ALA A 395 1.76 24.47 19.48
C ALA A 395 1.44 25.57 20.49
N TRP A 396 1.89 26.81 20.23
CA TRP A 396 1.56 27.98 21.05
C TRP A 396 0.13 28.50 20.85
N CYS A 397 -0.58 28.06 19.81
CA CYS A 397 -1.90 28.59 19.48
C CYS A 397 -2.96 28.10 20.47
N ARG A 398 -3.60 29.02 21.18
CA ARG A 398 -4.69 28.72 22.13
C ARG A 398 -5.87 27.98 21.48
N TRP A 399 -6.09 28.22 20.18
CA TRP A 399 -7.15 27.59 19.40
C TRP A 399 -6.73 26.26 18.78
N ARG A 400 -5.54 25.72 19.12
CA ARG A 400 -5.03 24.49 18.51
C ARG A 400 -5.98 23.32 18.72
N HIS A 401 -6.67 23.21 19.84
CA HIS A 401 -7.54 22.07 20.14
C HIS A 401 -9.04 22.42 20.12
N GLU A 402 -9.36 23.59 19.57
CA GLU A 402 -10.72 24.12 19.48
C GLU A 402 -11.04 24.45 18.02
N ASP A 403 -12.32 24.34 17.68
CA ASP A 403 -12.80 24.85 16.41
C ASP A 403 -12.77 26.40 16.41
N GLY A 404 -12.38 26.97 15.28
CA GLY A 404 -12.30 28.41 15.07
C GLY A 404 -10.86 28.95 15.03
N CYS A 405 -10.73 30.15 14.48
CA CYS A 405 -9.50 30.92 14.47
C CYS A 405 -9.85 32.41 14.58
N PRO A 406 -9.16 33.19 15.43
CA PRO A 406 -9.34 34.63 15.53
C PRO A 406 -8.58 35.41 14.44
N GLU A 407 -7.88 34.72 13.52
CA GLU A 407 -7.12 35.34 12.42
C GLU A 407 -6.05 36.34 12.90
N CYS A 408 -5.32 35.99 13.95
CA CYS A 408 -4.27 36.84 14.53
C CYS A 408 -3.06 37.14 13.61
N GLY A 409 -3.03 36.59 12.40
CA GLY A 409 -1.97 36.82 11.40
C GLY A 409 -0.64 36.08 11.65
N ALA A 410 -0.58 35.19 12.65
CA ALA A 410 0.69 34.58 13.09
C ALA A 410 0.94 33.14 12.59
N CYS A 411 0.06 32.57 11.76
CA CYS A 411 0.27 31.25 11.12
C CYS A 411 -0.61 31.07 9.87
N GLU A 412 -0.27 30.07 9.05
CA GLU A 412 -0.94 29.73 7.80
C GLU A 412 -2.38 29.26 7.99
N VAL A 413 -2.73 28.73 9.17
CA VAL A 413 -4.13 28.40 9.49
C VAL A 413 -4.99 29.66 9.61
N GLY A 414 -4.44 30.74 10.17
CA GLY A 414 -5.13 32.03 10.21
C GLY A 414 -5.40 32.55 8.79
N GLU A 415 -4.43 32.38 7.91
CA GLU A 415 -4.55 32.73 6.50
C GLU A 415 -5.60 31.89 5.77
N ALA A 416 -5.69 30.59 6.05
CA ALA A 416 -6.75 29.72 5.52
C ALA A 416 -8.15 30.17 5.95
N TYR A 417 -8.32 30.51 7.24
CA TYR A 417 -9.58 31.04 7.76
C TYR A 417 -9.97 32.34 7.05
N ARG A 418 -9.02 33.28 6.91
CA ARG A 418 -9.23 34.56 6.21
C ARG A 418 -9.68 34.34 4.76
N LEU A 419 -8.92 33.55 3.98
CA LEU A 419 -9.20 33.28 2.56
C LEU A 419 -10.58 32.64 2.33
N ALA A 420 -10.98 31.76 3.23
CA ALA A 420 -12.27 31.07 3.15
C ALA A 420 -13.44 32.00 3.54
N ARG A 421 -13.30 32.80 4.60
CA ARG A 421 -14.33 33.78 5.01
C ARG A 421 -14.53 34.88 3.97
N GLU A 422 -13.45 35.36 3.34
CA GLU A 422 -13.54 36.34 2.22
C GLU A 422 -14.34 35.84 1.01
N ARG A 423 -14.61 34.54 0.95
CA ARG A 423 -15.44 33.87 -0.06
C ARG A 423 -16.76 33.34 0.50
N GLY A 424 -17.03 33.56 1.78
CA GLY A 424 -18.25 33.17 2.47
C GLY A 424 -18.32 31.70 2.90
N LEU A 425 -17.20 30.97 2.86
CA LEU A 425 -17.18 29.55 3.24
C LEU A 425 -17.35 29.39 4.74
N GLU A 426 -18.05 28.32 5.14
CA GLU A 426 -17.96 27.81 6.50
C GLU A 426 -16.57 27.21 6.70
N VAL A 427 -15.88 27.55 7.79
CA VAL A 427 -14.52 27.04 8.07
C VAL A 427 -14.52 26.31 9.39
N VAL A 428 -14.12 25.04 9.36
CA VAL A 428 -14.11 24.17 10.54
C VAL A 428 -12.69 23.63 10.75
N THR A 429 -12.16 23.82 11.96
CA THR A 429 -10.94 23.13 12.39
C THR A 429 -11.32 21.73 12.88
N ILE A 430 -10.85 20.72 12.17
CA ILE A 430 -10.97 19.32 12.57
C ILE A 430 -9.96 19.05 13.69
N THR A 431 -10.47 18.80 14.90
CA THR A 431 -9.67 18.62 16.14
C THR A 431 -9.35 17.17 16.48
N ARG A 432 -10.09 16.22 15.90
CA ARG A 432 -9.92 14.77 16.08
C ARG A 432 -10.65 13.98 15.00
N PHE A 433 -10.40 12.67 14.91
CA PHE A 433 -11.04 11.84 13.89
C PHE A 433 -12.56 11.71 14.10
N GLU A 434 -13.03 11.56 15.34
CA GLU A 434 -14.46 11.52 15.63
C GLU A 434 -15.14 12.85 15.28
N HIS A 435 -14.45 13.97 15.48
CA HIS A 435 -14.94 15.29 15.07
C HIS A 435 -15.03 15.39 13.54
N LEU A 436 -14.06 14.84 12.79
CA LEU A 436 -14.17 14.75 11.33
C LEU A 436 -15.42 13.96 10.91
N CYS A 437 -15.65 12.78 11.49
CA CYS A 437 -16.84 11.97 11.17
C CYS A 437 -18.13 12.74 11.43
N GLN A 438 -18.25 13.40 12.59
CA GLN A 438 -19.41 14.23 12.93
C GLN A 438 -19.61 15.38 11.94
N VAL A 439 -18.54 16.09 11.57
CA VAL A 439 -18.60 17.20 10.61
C VAL A 439 -19.02 16.70 9.22
N LEU A 440 -18.44 15.59 8.75
CA LEU A 440 -18.81 14.99 7.47
C LEU A 440 -20.27 14.50 7.44
N GLU A 441 -20.76 13.88 8.52
CA GLU A 441 -22.17 13.48 8.66
C GLU A 441 -23.10 14.69 8.64
N GLN A 442 -22.75 15.78 9.33
CA GLN A 442 -23.52 17.02 9.31
C GLN A 442 -23.54 17.65 7.91
N MET A 443 -22.38 17.73 7.24
CA MET A 443 -22.29 18.23 5.87
C MET A 443 -23.12 17.38 4.90
N GLN A 444 -23.09 16.06 5.06
CA GLN A 444 -23.91 15.15 4.26
C GLN A 444 -25.40 15.39 4.49
N ALA A 445 -25.82 15.55 5.75
CA ALA A 445 -27.21 15.84 6.12
C ALA A 445 -27.70 17.20 5.59
N ARG A 446 -26.81 18.20 5.49
CA ARG A 446 -27.10 19.51 4.87
C ARG A 446 -27.09 19.48 3.34
N GLY A 447 -26.60 18.39 2.75
CA GLY A 447 -26.46 18.26 1.30
C GLY A 447 -25.38 19.19 0.73
N GLU A 448 -24.26 19.37 1.44
CA GLU A 448 -23.16 20.21 0.96
C GLU A 448 -22.67 19.73 -0.42
N PRO A 449 -22.58 20.61 -1.43
CA PRO A 449 -22.28 20.20 -2.81
C PRO A 449 -20.80 19.84 -3.05
N ALA A 450 -19.89 20.45 -2.30
CA ALA A 450 -18.47 20.13 -2.28
C ALA A 450 -17.77 20.86 -1.12
N TYR A 451 -16.54 20.46 -0.82
CA TYR A 451 -15.69 21.20 0.12
C TYR A 451 -14.22 21.22 -0.30
N VAL A 452 -13.50 22.19 0.25
CA VAL A 452 -12.03 22.25 0.18
C VAL A 452 -11.47 21.90 1.54
N GLY A 453 -10.27 21.32 1.61
CA GLY A 453 -9.68 21.05 2.91
C GLY A 453 -8.22 20.68 2.85
N MET A 454 -7.64 20.42 4.00
CA MET A 454 -6.23 20.06 4.13
C MET A 454 -6.07 18.88 5.07
N CYS A 455 -5.28 17.89 4.68
CA CYS A 455 -4.88 16.76 5.52
C CYS A 455 -3.64 16.11 4.91
N CYS A 456 -2.89 15.30 5.66
CA CYS A 456 -1.78 14.60 5.04
C CYS A 456 -2.27 13.42 4.18
N SER A 457 -1.55 13.08 3.12
CA SER A 457 -1.85 11.94 2.25
C SER A 457 -1.96 10.61 3.02
N HIS A 458 -1.14 10.41 4.04
CA HIS A 458 -1.23 9.25 4.92
C HIS A 458 -2.57 9.19 5.70
N PHE A 459 -3.09 10.34 6.16
CA PHE A 459 -4.39 10.43 6.81
C PHE A 459 -5.51 10.08 5.85
N TYR A 460 -5.50 10.70 4.67
CA TYR A 460 -6.48 10.43 3.62
C TYR A 460 -6.51 8.94 3.24
N LEU A 461 -5.35 8.32 3.00
CA LEU A 461 -5.23 6.89 2.69
C LEU A 461 -5.84 5.99 3.78
N LYS A 462 -5.50 6.23 5.05
CA LYS A 462 -5.94 5.38 6.17
C LYS A 462 -7.43 5.57 6.50
N ARG A 463 -7.98 6.76 6.24
CA ARG A 463 -9.36 7.14 6.59
C ARG A 463 -10.27 7.32 5.38
N ILE A 464 -9.86 6.81 4.20
CA ILE A 464 -10.60 6.97 2.94
C ILE A 464 -12.07 6.55 3.03
N HIS A 465 -12.40 5.57 3.88
CA HIS A 465 -13.77 5.12 4.12
C HIS A 465 -14.66 6.25 4.69
N ALA A 466 -14.15 7.12 5.56
CA ALA A 466 -14.90 8.24 6.11
C ALA A 466 -15.30 9.22 5.00
N PHE A 467 -14.36 9.54 4.09
CA PHE A 467 -14.60 10.39 2.93
C PHE A 467 -15.61 9.74 1.96
N ARG A 468 -15.42 8.45 1.63
CA ARG A 468 -16.34 7.69 0.76
C ARG A 468 -17.75 7.60 1.33
N ASN A 469 -17.89 7.37 2.64
CA ASN A 469 -19.19 7.28 3.32
C ASN A 469 -19.91 8.63 3.36
N ALA A 470 -19.16 9.74 3.50
CA ALA A 470 -19.72 11.07 3.42
C ALA A 470 -20.31 11.34 2.02
N GLY A 471 -19.67 10.82 0.98
CA GLY A 471 -20.17 10.96 -0.40
C GLY A 471 -20.21 12.41 -0.86
N ILE A 472 -19.26 13.24 -0.39
CA ILE A 472 -19.15 14.67 -0.72
C ILE A 472 -17.87 14.90 -1.53
N PRO A 473 -17.95 15.46 -2.75
CA PRO A 473 -16.76 15.77 -3.54
C PRO A 473 -15.83 16.75 -2.82
N ALA A 474 -14.52 16.52 -2.90
CA ALA A 474 -13.55 17.37 -2.21
C ALA A 474 -12.28 17.61 -3.00
N VAL A 475 -11.69 18.80 -2.81
CA VAL A 475 -10.28 19.06 -3.15
C VAL A 475 -9.51 19.22 -1.86
N LEU A 476 -8.64 18.26 -1.58
CA LEU A 476 -7.81 18.25 -0.38
C LEU A 476 -6.36 18.58 -0.74
N MET A 477 -5.72 19.45 0.02
CA MET A 477 -4.30 19.78 -0.14
C MET A 477 -3.46 19.01 0.88
N ASP A 478 -2.43 18.31 0.40
CA ASP A 478 -1.49 17.58 1.25
C ASP A 478 -0.71 18.55 2.12
N ILE A 479 -0.65 18.30 3.44
CA ILE A 479 0.11 19.11 4.39
C ILE A 479 1.51 18.51 4.58
N SER A 480 2.51 19.37 4.72
CA SER A 480 3.92 18.98 4.85
C SER A 480 4.42 19.12 6.29
N GLY A 481 5.71 18.90 6.50
CA GLY A 481 6.33 19.02 7.81
C GLY A 481 6.08 17.78 8.67
N SER A 482 6.37 17.91 9.96
CA SER A 482 6.29 16.78 10.89
C SER A 482 4.83 16.42 11.17
N ASN A 483 4.25 15.62 10.29
CA ASN A 483 2.91 15.09 10.47
C ASN A 483 2.93 13.93 11.49
N CYS A 484 1.75 13.58 12.02
CA CYS A 484 1.64 12.56 13.06
C CYS A 484 2.13 11.18 12.60
N TYR A 485 1.98 10.88 11.31
CA TYR A 485 2.47 9.67 10.63
C TYR A 485 3.98 9.65 10.48
N GLU A 486 4.63 10.81 10.39
CA GLU A 486 6.07 10.96 10.36
C GLU A 486 6.68 11.14 11.74
N LEU A 487 5.90 11.13 12.82
CA LEU A 487 6.48 11.35 14.13
C LEU A 487 6.24 10.28 15.17
N GLY A 488 5.15 9.52 15.13
CA GLY A 488 4.86 8.73 16.33
C GLY A 488 3.51 8.85 16.93
N GLN A 489 2.61 9.65 16.39
CA GLN A 489 1.67 10.35 17.27
C GLN A 489 0.27 10.54 16.65
N GLU A 490 -0.17 9.64 15.79
CA GLU A 490 -1.54 9.63 15.23
C GLU A 490 -2.62 9.25 16.26
N ASP A 491 -2.35 8.47 17.32
CA ASP A 491 -3.33 8.16 18.38
C ASP A 491 -3.59 9.44 19.18
N GLU A 492 -2.50 10.15 19.51
CA GLU A 492 -2.56 11.52 20.01
C GLU A 492 -3.22 12.42 18.96
N ALA A 493 -2.97 12.24 17.67
CA ALA A 493 -3.60 13.05 16.63
C ALA A 493 -5.12 12.88 16.60
N TYR A 494 -5.59 11.63 16.62
CA TYR A 494 -6.99 11.24 16.62
C TYR A 494 -7.67 11.60 17.92
N ALA A 495 -6.95 11.61 19.04
CA ALA A 495 -7.51 12.08 20.30
C ALA A 495 -7.44 13.62 20.46
N GLY A 496 -6.86 14.33 19.49
CA GLY A 496 -6.75 15.79 19.52
C GLY A 496 -5.63 16.32 20.42
N ARG A 497 -4.56 15.57 20.65
CA ARG A 497 -3.43 15.87 21.54
C ARG A 497 -2.07 15.93 20.83
N PHE A 498 -2.02 15.79 19.52
CA PHE A 498 -0.78 15.87 18.75
C PHE A 498 -0.13 17.26 18.85
N THR A 499 1.16 17.31 19.16
CA THR A 499 1.89 18.55 19.49
C THR A 499 2.82 19.05 18.40
N ALA A 500 3.27 18.18 17.50
CA ALA A 500 4.15 18.62 16.41
C ALA A 500 3.38 19.36 15.31
N GLU A 501 4.11 20.19 14.58
CA GLU A 501 3.52 21.20 13.69
C GLU A 501 3.61 20.72 12.25
N ALA A 502 2.47 20.28 11.73
CA ALA A 502 2.32 20.16 10.29
C ALA A 502 2.24 21.56 9.68
N GLN A 503 2.66 21.69 8.43
CA GLN A 503 2.71 22.95 7.71
C GLN A 503 1.72 22.92 6.56
N LEU A 504 0.89 23.97 6.47
CA LEU A 504 0.11 24.22 5.26
C LEU A 504 1.04 24.80 4.20
N ASP A 505 0.80 24.43 2.94
CA ASP A 505 1.43 25.08 1.81
C ASP A 505 0.61 26.33 1.46
N GLY A 506 1.01 27.48 2.01
CA GLY A 506 0.28 28.74 1.85
C GLY A 506 0.16 29.18 0.39
N GLU A 507 1.21 28.99 -0.41
CA GLU A 507 1.21 29.33 -1.83
C GLU A 507 0.23 28.44 -2.62
N LEU A 508 0.22 27.14 -2.35
CA LEU A 508 -0.77 26.22 -2.93
C LEU A 508 -2.19 26.62 -2.55
N LEU A 509 -2.42 26.91 -1.26
CA LEU A 509 -3.72 27.31 -0.74
C LEU A 509 -4.24 28.58 -1.43
N GLU A 510 -3.42 29.63 -1.52
CA GLU A 510 -3.78 30.87 -2.20
C GLU A 510 -4.20 30.62 -3.65
N LYS A 511 -3.39 29.86 -4.40
CA LYS A 511 -3.67 29.52 -5.81
C LYS A 511 -4.97 28.74 -5.96
N VAL A 512 -5.22 27.75 -5.09
CA VAL A 512 -6.47 26.97 -5.11
C VAL A 512 -7.67 27.85 -4.78
N MET A 513 -7.56 28.71 -3.77
CA MET A 513 -8.68 29.52 -3.31
C MET A 513 -9.13 30.58 -4.33
N VAL A 514 -8.27 31.04 -5.24
CA VAL A 514 -8.68 31.91 -6.37
C VAL A 514 -9.86 31.31 -7.16
N TRP A 515 -9.93 29.98 -7.22
CA TRP A 515 -10.94 29.24 -7.95
C TRP A 515 -12.19 28.89 -7.14
N VAL A 516 -12.26 29.29 -5.87
CA VAL A 516 -13.49 29.17 -5.09
C VAL A 516 -14.29 30.48 -5.21
N PRO A 517 -15.52 30.46 -5.75
CA PRO A 517 -16.31 31.66 -5.94
C PRO A 517 -16.64 32.37 -4.62
N LYS A 518 -16.79 33.70 -4.67
CA LYS A 518 -17.34 34.45 -3.54
C LYS A 518 -18.84 34.21 -3.46
N MET A 519 -19.31 33.67 -2.34
CA MET A 519 -20.75 33.49 -2.12
C MET A 519 -21.43 34.85 -1.85
N PRO A 520 -22.50 35.19 -2.59
CA PRO A 520 -23.23 36.43 -2.34
C PRO A 520 -23.96 36.36 -0.99
N GLY A 521 -23.68 37.30 -0.09
CA GLY A 521 -24.51 37.54 1.10
C GLY A 521 -24.05 36.91 2.43
N LYS A 522 -22.84 36.35 2.52
CA LYS A 522 -22.17 36.12 3.81
C LYS A 522 -21.05 37.17 3.96
N PRO A 523 -21.10 38.03 4.99
CA PRO A 523 -20.13 39.10 5.19
C PRO A 523 -18.71 38.60 5.41
#